data_AF-A0A7G1IMK7-F1
#
_entry.id   AF-A0A7G1IMK7-F1
#
_cell.length_a   1.000
_cell.length_b   1.000
_cell.length_c   1.000
_cell.angle_alpha   90.00
_cell.angle_beta   90.00
_cell.angle_gamma   90.00
#
_symmetry.space_group_name_H-M   'P 1'
#
loop_
_entity.id
_entity.type
_entity.pdbx_description
1 polymer ?
#
loop_
_entity_poly.entity_id
_entity_poly.type
_entity_poly.pdbx_seq_one_letter_code
_entity_poly.pdbx_strand_id
1 'polypeptide(L)'
;MRHRLERIAEHWESRRGEQPAAGPHEWRHESEPSHRPSYFPRPADERRVIRRKSFTMAPCTVDEAALEMNLLDYDFHLFTEIGTASAGVLYRGGPTGYRLALVAPVPTDQLSPFELDVTISAQPAPCLSLDEATERLSLLGLPFLFFIDAAQGRASVLYHRYDGHYGLITPAG
;
A
#
# COMPACT_ATOMS: atom_id res chain seq x y z
N MET A 1 -7.04 22.07 16.68
CA MET A 1 -6.46 21.23 15.60
C MET A 1 -6.18 19.82 16.12
N ARG A 2 -7.22 19.05 16.50
CA ARG A 2 -7.10 17.65 17.00
C ARG A 2 -8.35 16.80 16.75
N HIS A 3 -9.12 17.04 15.68
CA HIS A 3 -10.40 16.35 15.44
C HIS A 3 -10.49 15.77 14.03
N ARG A 4 -9.45 15.05 13.60
CA ARG A 4 -9.51 14.22 12.38
C ARG A 4 -8.65 12.95 12.54
N LEU A 5 -8.80 12.25 13.66
CA LEU A 5 -8.05 11.00 13.91
C LEU A 5 -8.96 9.79 14.20
N GLU A 6 -10.27 9.96 14.33
CA GLU A 6 -11.10 8.89 14.88
C GLU A 6 -11.77 7.98 13.86
N ARG A 7 -11.73 8.24 12.54
CA ARG A 7 -12.48 7.41 11.57
C ARG A 7 -11.68 6.46 10.69
N ILE A 8 -10.36 6.47 10.74
CA ILE A 8 -9.53 5.64 9.84
C ILE A 8 -8.88 4.46 10.58
N ALA A 9 -8.64 4.58 11.89
CA ALA A 9 -7.91 3.61 12.70
C ALA A 9 -8.78 2.47 13.30
N GLU A 10 -10.08 2.68 13.54
CA GLU A 10 -10.89 1.76 14.36
C GLU A 10 -11.16 0.35 13.77
N HIS A 11 -10.79 0.08 12.52
CA HIS A 11 -11.20 -1.17 11.84
C HIS A 11 -10.07 -2.15 11.49
N TRP A 12 -8.85 -1.93 11.99
CA TRP A 12 -7.70 -2.79 11.66
C TRP A 12 -7.03 -3.49 12.86
N GLU A 13 -7.42 -3.18 14.10
CA GLU A 13 -6.77 -3.73 15.29
C GLU A 13 -7.24 -5.13 15.71
N SER A 14 -8.46 -5.57 15.40
CA SER A 14 -9.03 -6.70 16.16
C SER A 14 -8.61 -8.12 15.73
N ARG A 15 -7.68 -8.33 14.78
CA ARG A 15 -7.37 -9.69 14.27
C ARG A 15 -5.91 -9.98 13.88
N ARG A 16 -4.92 -9.26 14.41
CA ARG A 16 -3.55 -9.82 14.44
C ARG A 16 -3.50 -10.82 15.59
N GLY A 17 -3.90 -12.06 15.30
CA GLY A 17 -3.64 -13.22 16.16
C GLY A 17 -2.16 -13.24 16.53
N GLU A 18 -1.92 -13.58 17.79
CA GLU A 18 -0.62 -13.67 18.44
C GLU A 18 0.50 -14.17 17.52
N GLN A 19 1.59 -13.41 17.48
CA GLN A 19 2.88 -13.94 17.02
C GLN A 19 3.28 -15.09 17.96
N PRO A 20 3.60 -16.29 17.48
CA PRO A 20 4.22 -17.30 18.33
C PRO A 20 5.61 -16.79 18.72
N ALA A 21 5.84 -16.63 20.03
CA ALA A 21 7.16 -16.40 20.58
C ALA A 21 8.10 -17.53 20.15
N ALA A 22 9.18 -17.20 19.44
CA ALA A 22 10.23 -18.16 19.12
C ALA A 22 10.92 -18.62 20.41
N GLY A 23 10.81 -19.92 20.69
CA GLY A 23 11.56 -20.57 21.77
C GLY A 23 13.06 -20.55 21.52
N PRO A 24 13.88 -20.79 22.55
CA PRO A 24 15.31 -20.58 22.47
C PRO A 24 16.03 -21.74 21.78
N HIS A 25 17.24 -21.45 21.30
CA HIS A 25 18.35 -22.37 20.97
C HIS A 25 18.68 -22.59 19.47
N GLU A 26 19.97 -22.34 19.21
CA GLU A 26 20.84 -22.80 18.11
C GLU A 26 20.82 -22.06 16.77
N TRP A 27 21.47 -20.90 16.78
CA TRP A 27 21.96 -20.21 15.59
C TRP A 27 23.10 -21.02 14.94
N ARG A 28 22.84 -21.61 13.77
CA ARG A 28 23.87 -21.94 12.78
C ARG A 28 23.68 -21.07 11.55
N HIS A 29 24.71 -20.25 11.30
CA HIS A 29 25.17 -19.62 10.06
C HIS A 29 24.17 -19.31 8.92
N GLU A 30 24.11 -18.01 8.62
CA GLU A 30 24.21 -17.42 7.28
C GLU A 30 23.32 -18.05 6.19
N SER A 31 22.09 -17.58 6.13
CA SER A 31 21.31 -17.55 4.90
C SER A 31 20.53 -16.25 4.92
N GLU A 32 20.53 -15.55 3.78
CA GLU A 32 19.76 -14.33 3.51
C GLU A 32 18.35 -14.41 4.14
N PRO A 33 17.78 -13.30 4.64
CA PRO A 33 16.46 -13.34 5.25
C PRO A 33 15.50 -13.96 4.23
N SER A 34 15.11 -15.20 4.49
CA SER A 34 14.10 -15.87 3.69
C SER A 34 12.87 -14.99 3.82
N HIS A 35 12.51 -14.33 2.72
CA HIS A 35 11.42 -13.37 2.64
C HIS A 35 10.11 -14.11 2.83
N ARG A 36 9.84 -14.54 4.07
CA ARG A 36 8.60 -15.20 4.43
C ARG A 36 7.52 -14.14 4.19
N PRO A 37 6.58 -14.38 3.26
CA PRO A 37 5.54 -13.40 3.00
C PRO A 37 4.80 -13.09 4.30
N SER A 38 4.42 -11.83 4.51
CA SER A 38 3.64 -11.39 5.67
C SER A 38 2.21 -11.95 5.70
N TYR A 39 1.88 -12.84 4.76
CA TYR A 39 0.59 -13.45 4.56
C TYR A 39 0.68 -14.98 4.49
N PHE A 40 -0.43 -15.64 4.80
CA PHE A 40 -0.55 -17.09 4.68
C PHE A 40 -0.28 -17.55 3.24
N PRO A 41 0.64 -18.51 3.01
CA PRO A 41 0.96 -18.97 1.67
C PRO A 41 -0.24 -19.70 1.08
N ARG A 42 -0.83 -19.10 0.03
CA ARG A 42 -1.93 -19.67 -0.74
C ARG A 42 -1.53 -19.81 -2.22
N PRO A 43 -1.82 -20.94 -2.89
CA PRO A 43 -1.65 -21.08 -4.34
C PRO A 43 -2.38 -19.96 -5.10
N ALA A 44 -1.76 -19.42 -6.15
CA ALA A 44 -2.29 -18.26 -6.86
C ALA A 44 -3.72 -18.48 -7.39
N ASP A 45 -4.02 -19.68 -7.88
CA ASP A 45 -5.31 -20.10 -8.41
C ASP A 45 -6.42 -20.19 -7.35
N GLU A 46 -6.07 -20.30 -6.07
CA GLU A 46 -6.99 -20.25 -4.94
C GLU A 46 -7.21 -18.83 -4.38
N ARG A 47 -6.37 -17.85 -4.76
CA ARG A 47 -6.49 -16.48 -4.25
C ARG A 47 -7.69 -15.78 -4.87
N ARG A 48 -8.39 -15.00 -4.05
CA ARG A 48 -9.62 -14.28 -4.43
C ARG A 48 -9.65 -12.93 -3.75
N VAL A 49 -10.31 -11.96 -4.36
CA VAL A 49 -10.56 -10.66 -3.72
C VAL A 49 -11.74 -10.80 -2.76
N ILE A 50 -11.43 -11.06 -1.49
CA ILE A 50 -12.45 -11.31 -0.45
C ILE A 50 -12.85 -10.07 0.34
N ARG A 51 -11.97 -9.05 0.38
CA ARG A 51 -12.23 -7.79 1.09
C ARG A 51 -12.16 -6.62 0.13
N ARG A 52 -13.22 -5.81 0.11
CA ARG A 52 -13.26 -4.50 -0.55
C ARG A 52 -13.43 -3.44 0.53
N LYS A 53 -12.52 -2.48 0.61
CA LYS A 53 -12.54 -1.32 1.51
C LYS A 53 -12.73 -0.08 0.63
N SER A 54 -13.72 0.75 0.93
CA SER A 54 -13.84 2.08 0.31
C SER A 54 -13.52 3.16 1.35
N PHE A 55 -12.54 4.02 1.06
CA PHE A 55 -12.03 5.03 2.00
C PHE A 55 -12.04 6.41 1.37
N THR A 56 -12.50 7.42 2.08
CA THR A 56 -12.33 8.80 1.65
C THR A 56 -10.86 9.15 1.76
N MET A 57 -10.22 9.44 0.63
CA MET A 57 -8.82 9.86 0.58
C MET A 57 -8.75 11.30 1.06
N ALA A 58 -8.24 11.51 2.28
CA ALA A 58 -7.99 12.85 2.76
C ALA A 58 -6.88 13.49 1.91
N PRO A 59 -7.04 14.76 1.48
CA PRO A 59 -5.92 15.51 0.95
C PRO A 59 -4.85 15.70 2.02
N CYS A 60 -3.61 15.30 1.75
CA CYS A 60 -2.47 15.49 2.64
C CYS A 60 -1.16 15.66 1.84
N THR A 61 -0.11 16.12 2.51
CA THR A 61 1.25 16.19 1.94
C THR A 61 1.94 14.83 1.98
N VAL A 62 3.08 14.71 1.28
CA VAL A 62 3.90 13.49 1.31
C VAL A 62 4.40 13.18 2.73
N ASP A 63 4.76 14.21 3.51
CA ASP A 63 5.19 14.04 4.90
C ASP A 63 4.07 13.56 5.81
N GLU A 64 2.86 14.11 5.66
CA GLU A 64 1.67 13.66 6.39
C GLU A 64 1.32 12.22 6.05
N ALA A 65 1.35 11.85 4.75
CA ALA A 65 1.15 10.48 4.32
C ALA A 65 2.17 9.51 4.93
N ALA A 66 3.44 9.91 5.02
CA ALA A 66 4.49 9.11 5.65
C ALA A 66 4.26 8.96 7.16
N LEU A 67 3.88 10.04 7.83
CA LEU A 67 3.57 10.06 9.26
C LEU A 67 2.41 9.10 9.56
N GLU A 68 1.31 9.17 8.81
CA GLU A 68 0.16 8.27 8.96
C GLU A 68 0.53 6.81 8.65
N MET A 69 1.29 6.57 7.58
CA MET A 69 1.78 5.24 7.23
C MET A 69 2.61 4.62 8.37
N ASN A 70 3.49 5.40 8.99
CA ASN A 70 4.31 4.96 10.11
C ASN A 70 3.48 4.73 11.38
N LEU A 71 2.57 5.64 11.72
CA LEU A 71 1.69 5.53 12.89
C LEU A 71 0.79 4.30 12.83
N LEU A 72 0.31 3.95 11.64
CA LEU A 72 -0.59 2.82 11.43
C LEU A 72 0.15 1.50 11.15
N ASP A 73 1.50 1.52 11.09
CA ASP A 73 2.33 0.36 10.75
C ASP A 73 1.90 -0.26 9.41
N TYR A 74 1.61 0.59 8.41
CA TYR A 74 1.25 0.16 7.06
C TYR A 74 2.47 0.17 6.13
N ASP A 75 2.48 -0.74 5.16
CA ASP A 75 3.53 -0.78 4.12
C ASP A 75 3.31 0.27 3.03
N PHE A 76 2.08 0.76 2.90
CA PHE A 76 1.68 1.77 1.93
C PHE A 76 0.58 2.68 2.49
N HIS A 77 0.45 3.87 1.92
CA HIS A 77 -0.59 4.84 2.24
C HIS A 77 -1.14 5.47 0.96
N LEU A 78 -2.45 5.32 0.73
CA LEU A 78 -3.17 5.86 -0.41
C LEU A 78 -3.81 7.20 -0.02
N PHE A 79 -3.47 8.28 -0.72
CA PHE A 79 -3.90 9.64 -0.39
C PHE A 79 -4.09 10.52 -1.62
N THR A 80 -4.72 11.68 -1.44
CA THR A 80 -4.80 12.71 -2.48
C THR A 80 -3.71 13.74 -2.19
N GLU A 81 -2.77 13.91 -3.11
CA GLU A 81 -1.70 14.90 -2.93
C GLU A 81 -2.27 16.31 -3.09
N ILE A 82 -1.98 17.21 -2.15
CA ILE A 82 -2.61 18.53 -2.05
C ILE A 82 -2.30 19.45 -3.25
N GLY A 83 -1.06 19.45 -3.75
CA GLY A 83 -0.58 20.41 -4.74
C GLY A 83 -1.13 20.13 -6.13
N THR A 84 -1.22 18.84 -6.46
CA THR A 84 -1.66 18.33 -7.76
C THR A 84 -3.10 17.82 -7.75
N ALA A 85 -3.73 17.72 -6.58
CA ALA A 85 -5.01 17.04 -6.36
C ALA A 85 -5.06 15.60 -6.91
N SER A 86 -3.89 15.00 -7.19
CA SER A 86 -3.78 13.69 -7.81
C SER A 86 -3.75 12.60 -6.76
N ALA A 87 -4.38 11.46 -7.07
CA ALA A 87 -4.26 10.28 -6.24
C ALA A 87 -2.83 9.72 -6.31
N GLY A 88 -2.28 9.39 -5.14
CA GLY A 88 -0.96 8.84 -4.99
C GLY A 88 -0.90 7.75 -3.94
N VAL A 89 0.08 6.87 -4.08
CA VAL A 89 0.46 5.91 -3.05
C VAL A 89 1.90 6.18 -2.61
N LEU A 90 2.09 6.38 -1.32
CA LEU A 90 3.40 6.37 -0.68
C LEU A 90 3.64 4.98 -0.10
N TYR A 91 4.85 4.45 -0.24
CA TYR A 91 5.20 3.13 0.30
C TYR A 91 6.69 3.04 0.61
N ARG A 92 7.07 2.00 1.37
CA ARG A 92 8.47 1.73 1.67
C ARG A 92 9.18 1.11 0.46
N GLY A 93 10.30 1.68 0.06
CA GLY A 93 11.13 1.16 -1.02
C GLY A 93 11.98 2.22 -1.71
N GLY A 94 12.81 1.79 -2.65
CA GLY A 94 13.76 2.66 -3.34
C GLY A 94 14.97 3.06 -2.48
N PRO A 95 15.92 3.80 -3.04
CA PRO A 95 17.18 4.16 -2.37
C PRO A 95 17.00 5.09 -1.17
N THR A 96 15.93 5.86 -1.11
CA THR A 96 15.65 6.79 0.00
C THR A 96 14.82 6.16 1.12
N GLY A 97 14.39 4.90 0.96
CA GLY A 97 13.49 4.21 1.89
C GLY A 97 12.00 4.50 1.67
N TYR A 98 11.65 5.58 0.97
CA TYR A 98 10.28 5.90 0.56
C TYR A 98 10.15 6.07 -0.95
N ARG A 99 9.03 5.59 -1.50
CA ARG A 99 8.68 5.75 -2.90
C ARG A 99 7.27 6.27 -3.05
N LEU A 100 7.11 7.27 -3.91
CA LEU A 100 5.81 7.85 -4.29
C LEU A 100 5.46 7.43 -5.71
N ALA A 101 4.27 6.88 -5.92
CA ALA A 101 3.70 6.69 -7.24
C ALA A 101 2.39 7.46 -7.36
N LEU A 102 2.26 8.23 -8.44
CA LEU A 102 1.08 9.04 -8.74
C LEU A 102 0.32 8.43 -9.93
N VAL A 103 -0.96 8.75 -10.05
CA VAL A 103 -1.77 8.33 -11.21
C VAL A 103 -1.16 8.79 -12.53
N ALA A 104 -0.67 10.02 -12.57
CA ALA A 104 0.12 10.58 -13.66
C ALA A 104 1.42 11.16 -13.07
N PRO A 105 2.58 10.94 -13.71
CA PRO A 105 3.83 11.52 -13.25
C PRO A 105 3.77 13.04 -13.34
N VAL A 106 4.19 13.72 -12.30
CA VAL A 106 4.30 15.18 -12.23
C VAL A 106 5.72 15.58 -11.82
N PRO A 107 6.21 16.74 -12.26
CA PRO A 107 7.40 17.36 -11.72
C PRO A 107 7.30 17.59 -10.20
N THR A 108 8.42 17.43 -9.49
CA THR A 108 8.46 17.56 -8.01
C THR A 108 8.04 18.94 -7.51
N ASP A 109 8.28 19.99 -8.29
CA ASP A 109 7.92 21.37 -7.96
C ASP A 109 6.40 21.65 -8.02
N GLN A 110 5.61 20.72 -8.56
CA GLN A 110 4.14 20.78 -8.54
C GLN A 110 3.53 20.11 -7.31
N LEU A 111 4.31 19.30 -6.59
CA LEU A 111 3.87 18.70 -5.33
C LEU A 111 3.85 19.77 -4.24
N SER A 112 2.97 19.58 -3.25
CA SER A 112 3.04 20.37 -2.03
C SER A 112 4.42 20.22 -1.39
N PRO A 113 4.99 21.27 -0.79
CA PRO A 113 6.29 21.18 -0.14
C PRO A 113 6.36 20.03 0.86
N PHE A 114 7.46 19.28 0.83
CA PHE A 114 7.75 18.17 1.74
C PHE A 114 9.25 18.13 2.05
N GLU A 115 9.61 17.57 3.21
CA GLU A 115 11.00 17.47 3.70
C GLU A 115 11.60 16.07 3.53
N LEU A 116 10.79 15.03 3.36
CA LEU A 116 11.27 13.66 3.21
C LEU A 116 12.02 13.42 1.90
N ASP A 117 13.12 12.66 1.99
CA ASP A 117 13.76 12.08 0.82
C ASP A 117 12.86 10.98 0.22
N VAL A 118 12.21 11.29 -0.89
CA VAL A 118 11.28 10.37 -1.57
C VAL A 118 11.69 10.14 -3.01
N THR A 119 11.77 8.87 -3.39
CA THR A 119 11.93 8.47 -4.79
C THR A 119 10.57 8.60 -5.49
N ILE A 120 10.44 9.49 -6.48
CA ILE A 120 9.19 9.64 -7.24
C ILE A 120 9.21 8.72 -8.47
N SER A 121 8.15 7.94 -8.65
CA SER A 121 7.95 7.08 -9.81
C SER A 121 7.71 7.92 -11.07
N ALA A 122 8.53 7.75 -12.10
CA ALA A 122 8.32 8.37 -13.42
C ALA A 122 7.24 7.65 -14.26
N GLN A 123 6.77 6.48 -13.82
CA GLN A 123 5.77 5.69 -14.54
C GLN A 123 4.36 6.05 -14.07
N PRO A 124 3.40 6.30 -14.98
CA PRO A 124 1.99 6.47 -14.62
C PRO A 124 1.42 5.18 -14.04
N ALA A 125 0.35 5.32 -13.24
CA ALA A 125 -0.38 4.16 -12.76
C ALA A 125 -1.02 3.43 -13.97
N PRO A 126 -0.86 2.10 -14.10
CA PRO A 126 -1.45 1.37 -15.19
C PRO A 126 -2.98 1.39 -15.06
N CYS A 127 -3.70 1.49 -16.18
CA CYS A 127 -5.14 1.30 -16.24
C CYS A 127 -5.43 -0.19 -16.46
N LEU A 128 -6.08 -0.85 -15.50
CA LEU A 128 -6.28 -2.30 -15.49
C LEU A 128 -7.69 -2.64 -14.99
N SER A 129 -8.26 -3.71 -15.51
CA SER A 129 -9.36 -4.43 -14.86
C SER A 129 -8.86 -5.13 -13.58
N LEU A 130 -9.79 -5.51 -12.71
CA LEU A 130 -9.46 -6.22 -11.48
C LEU A 130 -8.75 -7.57 -11.74
N ASP A 131 -9.14 -8.25 -12.82
CA ASP A 131 -8.54 -9.55 -13.19
C ASP A 131 -7.10 -9.35 -13.67
N GLU A 132 -6.85 -8.38 -14.56
CA GLU A 132 -5.48 -8.04 -15.01
C GLU A 132 -4.59 -7.56 -13.85
N ALA A 133 -5.16 -6.80 -12.92
CA ALA A 133 -4.46 -6.36 -11.71
C ALA A 133 -4.09 -7.55 -10.81
N THR A 134 -4.99 -8.54 -10.67
CA THR A 134 -4.75 -9.75 -9.89
C THR A 134 -3.69 -10.63 -10.53
N GLU A 135 -3.77 -10.83 -11.85
CA GLU A 135 -2.77 -11.56 -12.62
C GLU A 135 -1.40 -10.90 -12.48
N ARG A 136 -1.31 -9.59 -12.69
CA ARG A 136 -0.06 -8.83 -12.58
C ARG A 136 0.54 -8.88 -11.17
N LEU A 137 -0.28 -8.69 -10.13
CA LEU A 137 0.18 -8.77 -8.75
C LEU A 137 0.79 -10.15 -8.44
N SER A 138 0.13 -11.22 -8.92
CA SER A 138 0.59 -12.59 -8.72
C SER A 138 1.84 -12.92 -9.52
N LEU A 139 1.88 -12.60 -10.82
CA LEU A 139 3.00 -12.90 -11.71
C LEU A 139 4.29 -12.19 -11.29
N LEU A 140 4.17 -10.94 -10.84
CA LEU A 140 5.31 -10.14 -10.42
C LEU A 140 5.70 -10.36 -8.95
N GLY A 141 4.92 -11.14 -8.20
CA GLY A 141 5.16 -11.37 -6.77
C GLY A 141 5.17 -10.08 -5.93
N LEU A 142 4.43 -9.06 -6.36
CA LEU A 142 4.43 -7.76 -5.71
C LEU A 142 3.61 -7.82 -4.40
N PRO A 143 3.99 -7.07 -3.36
CA PRO A 143 3.24 -7.02 -2.10
C PRO A 143 1.87 -6.34 -2.27
N PHE A 144 1.81 -5.34 -3.15
CA PHE A 144 0.62 -4.63 -3.57
C PHE A 144 0.78 -4.08 -4.99
N LEU A 145 -0.33 -3.66 -5.60
CA LEU A 145 -0.39 -3.04 -6.92
C LEU A 145 -1.29 -1.81 -6.86
N PHE A 146 -0.72 -0.66 -7.22
CA PHE A 146 -1.46 0.59 -7.43
C PHE A 146 -1.78 0.75 -8.92
N PHE A 147 -3.05 1.00 -9.24
CA PHE A 147 -3.55 1.05 -10.62
C PHE A 147 -4.78 1.93 -10.72
N ILE A 148 -5.17 2.31 -11.94
CA ILE A 148 -6.46 2.92 -12.22
C ILE A 148 -7.42 1.78 -12.58
N ASP A 149 -8.49 1.62 -11.81
CA ASP A 149 -9.53 0.64 -12.13
C ASP A 149 -10.23 1.04 -13.43
N ALA A 150 -10.13 0.20 -14.46
CA ALA A 150 -10.64 0.49 -15.80
C ALA A 150 -12.17 0.62 -15.86
N ALA A 151 -12.90 -0.01 -14.93
CA ALA A 151 -14.36 0.07 -14.89
C ALA A 151 -14.84 1.35 -14.18
N GLN A 152 -14.08 1.82 -13.17
CA GLN A 152 -14.47 2.96 -12.34
C GLN A 152 -13.74 4.26 -12.67
N GLY A 153 -12.61 4.18 -13.39
CA GLY A 153 -11.71 5.31 -13.63
C GLY A 153 -11.06 5.85 -12.35
N ARG A 154 -10.91 5.02 -11.31
CA ARG A 154 -10.47 5.43 -9.97
C ARG A 154 -9.17 4.74 -9.57
N ALA A 155 -8.26 5.51 -8.98
CA ALA A 155 -7.02 5.00 -8.42
C ALA A 155 -7.30 4.01 -7.29
N SER A 156 -6.78 2.79 -7.38
CA SER A 156 -7.09 1.68 -6.49
C SER A 156 -5.82 0.93 -6.09
N VAL A 157 -5.85 0.26 -4.95
CA VAL A 157 -4.76 -0.59 -4.46
C VAL A 157 -5.25 -2.02 -4.23
N LEU A 158 -4.65 -2.97 -4.95
CA LEU A 158 -4.81 -4.40 -4.69
C LEU A 158 -3.63 -4.89 -3.85
N TYR A 159 -3.86 -5.63 -2.77
CA TYR A 159 -2.80 -6.05 -1.87
C TYR A 159 -3.05 -7.44 -1.28
N HIS A 160 -1.97 -8.08 -0.81
CA HIS A 160 -2.06 -9.32 -0.07
C HIS A 160 -2.62 -9.13 1.34
N ARG A 161 -3.62 -9.91 1.69
CA ARG A 161 -4.14 -9.99 3.07
C ARG A 161 -3.41 -11.07 3.84
N TYR A 162 -3.41 -10.94 5.17
CA TYR A 162 -2.81 -11.91 6.08
C TYR A 162 -3.32 -13.36 5.88
N ASP A 163 -4.56 -13.53 5.40
CA ASP A 163 -5.20 -14.84 5.13
C ASP A 163 -4.82 -15.45 3.75
N GLY A 164 -3.88 -14.82 3.04
CA GLY A 164 -3.37 -15.28 1.75
C GLY A 164 -4.26 -14.92 0.57
N HIS A 165 -5.43 -14.32 0.80
CA HIS A 165 -6.29 -13.78 -0.25
C HIS A 165 -5.93 -12.32 -0.55
N TYR A 166 -6.70 -11.68 -1.44
CA TYR A 166 -6.50 -10.30 -1.82
C TYR A 166 -7.51 -9.37 -1.16
N GLY A 167 -7.03 -8.17 -0.84
CA GLY A 167 -7.84 -7.02 -0.46
C GLY A 167 -7.76 -5.96 -1.56
N LEU A 168 -8.87 -5.28 -1.79
CA LEU A 168 -8.96 -4.15 -2.70
C LEU A 168 -9.37 -2.90 -1.91
N ILE A 169 -8.60 -1.83 -2.06
CA ILE A 169 -8.92 -0.50 -1.54
C ILE A 169 -9.28 0.38 -2.72
N THR A 170 -10.47 0.98 -2.66
CA THR A 170 -10.92 1.99 -3.62
C THR A 170 -11.24 3.30 -2.89
N PRO A 171 -11.18 4.45 -3.57
CA PRO A 171 -11.62 5.71 -3.01
C PRO A 171 -13.15 5.66 -2.83
N ALA A 172 -13.64 6.07 -1.66
CA ALA A 172 -15.05 6.35 -1.48
C ALA A 172 -15.43 7.57 -2.34
N GLY A 173 -16.56 7.46 -3.04
CA GLY A 173 -17.13 8.56 -3.82
C GLY A 173 -17.61 9.71 -2.96
#